data_AF-W9JBG4-F1
#
_entry.id   AF-W9JBG4-F1
#
_cell.length_a   1.000
_cell.length_b   1.000
_cell.length_c   1.000
_cell.angle_alpha   90.00
_cell.angle_beta   90.00
_cell.angle_gamma   90.00
#
_symmetry.space_group_name_H-M   'P 1'
#
loop_
_entity.id
_entity.type
_entity.pdbx_description
1 polymer ?
#
loop_
_entity_poly.entity_id
_entity_poly.type
_entity_poly.pdbx_seq_one_letter_code
_entity_poly.pdbx_strand_id
1 'polypeptide(L)'
;MPQRREEIPLCLREESLLGEKDWKVIELMDKVLLDFEEALRMLEGDAQSRVRKGGRIEAYGNMWDVASMYEFLMERLEEWKAAAENYPDPEHFRVNINLGWDKLNEYYTKLDETPAYYASAILNPASRWGYFENTWTDKAQLPWLQEAKRMVDSVGGRV
;
A
#
# COMPACT_ATOMS: atom_id res chain seq x y z
N MET A 1 -10.09 56.32 -17.06
CA MET A 1 -9.71 54.89 -16.99
C MET A 1 -10.42 54.28 -15.79
N PRO A 2 -11.30 53.28 -15.93
CA PRO A 2 -11.90 52.63 -14.77
C PRO A 2 -10.83 51.82 -14.04
N GLN A 3 -10.67 52.02 -12.73
CA GLN A 3 -9.79 51.20 -11.90
C GLN A 3 -10.37 49.79 -11.84
N ARG A 4 -9.67 48.83 -12.45
CA ARG A 4 -9.93 47.41 -12.27
C ARG A 4 -9.69 47.12 -10.79
N ARG A 5 -10.74 46.80 -10.02
CA ARG A 5 -10.57 46.25 -8.67
C ARG A 5 -9.72 44.98 -8.83
N GLU A 6 -8.55 44.97 -8.21
CA GLU A 6 -7.79 43.74 -8.05
C GLU A 6 -8.59 42.87 -7.08
N GLU A 7 -9.31 41.89 -7.63
CA GLU A 7 -10.02 40.91 -6.82
C GLU A 7 -8.99 40.04 -6.10
N ILE A 8 -9.21 39.85 -4.80
CA ILE A 8 -8.34 39.02 -3.96
C ILE A 8 -8.37 37.58 -4.52
N PRO A 9 -7.19 36.98 -4.81
CA PRO A 9 -7.09 35.58 -5.23
C PRO A 9 -7.82 34.64 -4.28
N LEU A 10 -8.46 33.59 -4.81
CA LEU A 10 -9.28 32.65 -4.01
C LEU A 10 -8.52 32.09 -2.79
N CYS A 11 -7.25 31.73 -2.95
CA CYS A 11 -6.41 31.20 -1.88
C CYS A 11 -6.07 32.19 -0.76
N LEU A 12 -6.33 33.49 -0.94
CA LEU A 12 -6.08 34.54 0.04
C LEU A 12 -7.37 35.05 0.71
N ARG A 13 -8.52 34.45 0.38
CA ARG A 13 -9.79 34.78 1.02
C ARG A 13 -9.89 34.09 2.38
N GLU A 14 -10.57 34.74 3.32
CA GLU A 14 -10.67 34.28 4.71
C GLU A 14 -11.29 32.89 4.81
N GLU A 15 -12.28 32.58 3.98
CA GLU A 15 -12.91 31.25 3.90
C GLU A 15 -11.99 30.13 3.37
N SER A 16 -10.86 30.49 2.75
CA SER A 16 -9.88 29.54 2.20
C SER A 16 -8.64 29.38 3.08
N LEU A 17 -8.56 30.11 4.20
CA LEU A 17 -7.47 29.99 5.15
C LEU A 17 -7.68 28.75 6.03
N LEU A 18 -6.61 27.97 6.20
CA LEU A 18 -6.62 26.79 7.06
C LEU A 18 -6.73 27.23 8.54
N GLY A 19 -7.81 26.82 9.19
CA GLY A 19 -8.01 26.99 10.62
C GLY A 19 -7.33 25.90 11.44
N GLU A 20 -7.39 26.03 12.77
CA GLU A 20 -6.81 25.04 13.69
C GLU A 20 -7.34 23.63 13.46
N LYS A 21 -8.64 23.49 13.12
CA LYS A 21 -9.24 22.20 12.78
C LYS A 21 -8.58 21.60 11.53
N ASP A 22 -8.39 22.38 10.47
CA ASP A 22 -7.82 21.91 9.21
C ASP A 22 -6.36 21.47 9.38
N TRP A 23 -5.58 22.22 10.16
CA TRP A 23 -4.21 21.82 10.50
C TRP A 23 -4.16 20.50 11.26
N LYS A 24 -5.08 20.27 12.22
CA LYS A 24 -5.16 18.97 12.92
C LYS A 24 -5.53 17.82 11.97
N VAL A 25 -6.39 18.05 10.97
CA VAL A 25 -6.69 17.05 9.93
C VAL A 25 -5.44 16.77 9.09
N ILE A 26 -4.69 17.80 8.70
CA ILE A 26 -3.45 17.65 7.93
C ILE A 26 -2.41 16.85 8.72
N GLU A 27 -2.18 17.17 10.00
CA GLU A 27 -1.26 16.42 10.87
C GLU A 27 -1.67 14.95 11.04
N LEU A 28 -2.98 14.67 11.04
CA LEU A 28 -3.47 13.31 11.09
C LEU A 28 -3.19 12.57 9.78
N MET A 29 -3.42 13.21 8.63
CA MET A 29 -3.11 12.63 7.32
C MET A 29 -1.62 12.37 7.15
N ASP A 30 -0.76 13.28 7.64
CA ASP A 30 0.69 13.08 7.66
C ASP A 30 1.07 11.78 8.39
N LYS A 31 0.45 11.50 9.55
CA LYS A 31 0.68 10.26 10.29
C LYS A 31 0.22 9.00 9.54
N VAL A 32 -0.89 9.08 8.81
CA VAL A 32 -1.35 7.97 7.94
C VAL A 32 -0.33 7.72 6.82
N LEU A 33 0.22 8.79 6.24
CA LEU A 33 1.18 8.70 5.13
C LEU A 33 2.54 8.14 5.55
N LEU A 34 2.90 8.17 6.83
CA LEU A 34 4.13 7.53 7.32
C LEU A 34 4.13 6.01 7.06
N ASP A 35 2.97 5.36 7.18
CA ASP A 35 2.84 3.93 6.87
C ASP A 35 3.14 3.66 5.37
N PHE A 36 2.69 4.57 4.50
CA PHE A 36 2.98 4.51 3.07
C PHE A 36 4.45 4.79 2.76
N GLU A 37 5.09 5.73 3.48
CA GLU A 37 6.53 5.99 3.30
C GLU A 37 7.35 4.74 3.64
N GLU A 38 7.02 4.07 4.75
CA GLU A 38 7.70 2.82 5.14
C GLU A 38 7.55 1.74 4.08
N ALA A 39 6.33 1.52 3.59
CA ALA A 39 6.05 0.57 2.53
C ALA A 39 6.80 0.91 1.22
N LEU A 40 6.79 2.18 0.82
CA LEU A 40 7.46 2.62 -0.41
C LEU A 40 8.97 2.47 -0.32
N ARG A 41 9.58 2.83 0.81
CA ARG A 41 11.02 2.62 1.04
C ARG A 41 11.44 1.15 0.95
N MET A 42 10.57 0.24 1.40
CA MET A 42 10.79 -1.18 1.27
C MET A 42 10.70 -1.66 -0.18
N LEU A 43 9.84 -1.06 -0.99
CA LEU A 43 9.52 -1.51 -2.35
C LEU A 43 10.28 -0.78 -3.48
N GLU A 44 10.83 0.41 -3.24
CA GLU A 44 11.47 1.23 -4.29
C GLU A 44 12.88 0.75 -4.70
N GLY A 45 13.41 -0.29 -4.05
CA GLY A 45 14.75 -0.81 -4.31
C GLY A 45 14.86 -1.63 -5.61
N ASP A 46 16.09 -2.04 -5.92
CA ASP A 46 16.46 -2.81 -7.12
C ASP A 46 16.62 -4.32 -6.86
N ALA A 47 16.15 -4.80 -5.71
CA ALA A 47 16.34 -6.15 -5.18
C ALA A 47 17.81 -6.57 -5.03
N GLN A 48 18.78 -5.64 -5.08
CA GLN A 48 20.19 -5.98 -4.93
C GLN A 48 20.61 -5.97 -3.46
N SER A 49 21.24 -7.07 -3.04
CA SER A 49 21.90 -7.16 -1.74
C SER A 49 23.11 -6.23 -1.68
N ARG A 50 23.09 -5.27 -0.77
CA ARG A 50 24.20 -4.32 -0.56
C ARG A 50 24.49 -4.19 0.93
N VAL A 51 25.74 -3.91 1.28
CA VAL A 51 26.10 -3.52 2.65
C VAL A 51 25.51 -2.15 2.91
N ARG A 52 24.59 -2.07 3.88
CA ARG A 52 23.92 -0.83 4.27
C ARG A 52 24.55 -0.24 5.54
N LYS A 53 24.03 0.91 5.96
CA LYS A 53 24.45 1.58 7.20
C LYS A 53 24.29 0.61 8.38
N GLY A 54 25.37 0.38 9.12
CA GLY A 54 25.41 -0.61 10.21
C GLY A 54 25.95 -1.98 9.81
N GLY A 55 26.44 -2.16 8.58
CA GLY A 55 27.17 -3.36 8.15
C GLY A 55 26.29 -4.57 7.80
N ARG A 56 24.96 -4.42 7.87
CA ARG A 56 23.99 -5.44 7.48
C ARG A 56 23.91 -5.53 5.96
N ILE A 57 23.77 -6.76 5.45
CA ILE A 57 23.52 -7.02 4.03
C ILE A 57 22.01 -7.10 3.87
N GLU A 58 21.44 -6.12 3.14
CA GLU A 58 19.99 -6.00 2.95
C GLU A 58 19.68 -5.70 1.48
N ALA A 59 18.55 -6.23 1.02
CA ALA A 59 17.97 -5.99 -0.30
C ALA A 59 16.55 -5.42 -0.10
N TYR A 60 16.19 -4.44 -0.92
CA TYR A 60 14.88 -3.79 -0.92
C TYR A 60 14.31 -3.85 -2.34
N GLY A 61 12.99 -3.79 -2.48
CA GLY A 61 12.30 -3.86 -3.77
C GLY A 61 12.17 -5.27 -4.33
N ASN A 62 12.14 -6.29 -3.46
CA ASN A 62 11.89 -7.64 -3.94
C ASN A 62 10.41 -7.81 -4.29
N MET A 63 10.14 -8.44 -5.44
CA MET A 63 8.76 -8.66 -5.91
C MET A 63 7.93 -9.51 -4.93
N TRP A 64 8.57 -10.41 -4.17
CA TRP A 64 7.86 -11.22 -3.17
C TRP A 64 7.43 -10.41 -1.94
N ASP A 65 8.01 -9.24 -1.67
CA ASP A 65 7.64 -8.39 -0.54
C ASP A 65 6.36 -7.57 -0.85
N VAL A 66 5.99 -7.44 -2.13
CA VAL A 66 4.87 -6.59 -2.59
C VAL A 66 3.57 -6.95 -1.88
N ALA A 67 3.17 -8.22 -1.86
CA ALA A 67 1.91 -8.63 -1.23
C ALA A 67 1.88 -8.32 0.27
N SER A 68 2.96 -8.63 0.99
CA SER A 68 3.07 -8.35 2.42
C SER A 68 3.02 -6.84 2.72
N MET A 69 3.53 -5.98 1.83
CA MET A 69 3.39 -4.54 1.99
C MET A 69 1.96 -4.04 1.73
N TYR A 70 1.22 -4.63 0.78
CA TYR A 70 -0.20 -4.34 0.61
C TYR A 70 -1.00 -4.75 1.85
N GLU A 71 -0.78 -5.96 2.36
CA GLU A 71 -1.44 -6.48 3.57
C GLU A 71 -1.18 -5.56 4.77
N PHE A 72 0.09 -5.16 4.98
CA PHE A 72 0.48 -4.19 6.00
C PHE A 72 -0.29 -2.87 5.87
N LEU A 73 -0.31 -2.25 4.69
CA LEU A 73 -1.01 -0.97 4.51
C LEU A 73 -2.52 -1.10 4.72
N MET A 74 -3.13 -2.18 4.23
CA MET A 74 -4.56 -2.43 4.41
C MET A 74 -4.91 -2.61 5.89
N GLU A 75 -4.11 -3.37 6.64
CA GLU A 75 -4.26 -3.52 8.10
C GLU A 75 -4.15 -2.18 8.82
N ARG A 76 -3.12 -1.38 8.51
CA ARG A 76 -2.94 -0.04 9.11
C ARG A 76 -4.12 0.88 8.82
N LEU A 77 -4.65 0.88 7.60
CA LEU A 77 -5.83 1.67 7.26
C LEU A 77 -7.09 1.21 8.02
N GLU A 78 -7.24 -0.09 8.30
CA GLU A 78 -8.32 -0.59 9.14
C GLU A 78 -8.19 -0.11 10.60
N GLU A 79 -6.97 -0.07 11.15
CA GLU A 79 -6.70 0.51 12.47
C GLU A 79 -7.05 2.00 12.51
N TRP A 80 -6.62 2.77 11.50
CA TRP A 80 -6.96 4.20 11.38
C TRP A 80 -8.47 4.42 11.30
N LYS A 81 -9.17 3.59 10.53
CA LYS A 81 -10.64 3.62 10.41
C LYS A 81 -11.32 3.32 11.74
N ALA A 82 -10.83 2.34 12.50
CA ALA A 82 -11.38 1.98 13.80
C ALA A 82 -11.19 3.10 14.85
N ALA A 83 -10.10 3.85 14.76
CA ALA A 83 -9.81 4.97 15.66
C ALA A 83 -10.49 6.29 15.25
N ALA A 84 -11.21 6.33 14.12
CA ALA A 84 -11.70 7.55 13.47
C ALA A 84 -12.55 8.47 14.37
N GLU A 85 -13.36 7.91 15.27
CA GLU A 85 -14.22 8.66 16.21
C GLU A 85 -13.42 9.65 17.08
N ASN A 86 -12.14 9.41 17.30
CA ASN A 86 -11.28 10.25 18.14
C ASN A 86 -10.62 11.41 17.38
N TYR A 87 -10.92 11.57 16.10
CA TYR A 87 -10.23 12.51 15.21
C TYR A 87 -11.10 13.69 14.79
N PRO A 88 -10.48 14.83 14.41
CA PRO A 88 -11.22 15.92 13.80
C PRO A 88 -11.86 15.45 12.49
N ASP A 89 -13.13 15.78 12.29
CA ASP A 89 -13.88 15.43 11.08
C ASP A 89 -13.96 13.91 10.80
N PRO A 90 -14.53 13.14 11.73
CA PRO A 90 -14.46 11.68 11.70
C PRO A 90 -15.15 11.08 10.47
N GLU A 91 -16.21 11.70 9.95
CA GLU A 91 -16.90 11.26 8.73
C GLU A 91 -16.02 11.42 7.50
N HIS A 92 -15.46 12.60 7.27
CA HIS A 92 -14.56 12.84 6.13
C HIS A 92 -13.30 11.98 6.22
N PHE A 93 -12.73 11.84 7.42
CA PHE A 93 -11.56 10.98 7.64
C PHE A 93 -11.88 9.53 7.27
N ARG A 94 -12.99 8.97 7.78
CA ARG A 94 -13.40 7.58 7.50
C ARG A 94 -13.63 7.34 6.02
N VAL A 95 -14.24 8.29 5.30
CA VAL A 95 -14.43 8.21 3.85
C VAL A 95 -13.07 8.16 3.13
N ASN A 96 -12.15 9.04 3.47
CA ASN A 96 -10.82 9.08 2.83
C ASN A 96 -10.02 7.80 3.08
N ILE A 97 -10.05 7.27 4.31
CA ILE A 97 -9.40 6.01 4.66
C ILE A 97 -9.99 4.84 3.87
N ASN A 98 -11.32 4.76 3.76
CA ASN A 98 -11.98 3.74 2.94
C ASN A 98 -11.59 3.84 1.47
N LEU A 99 -11.53 5.05 0.90
CA LEU A 99 -11.10 5.23 -0.49
C LEU A 99 -9.65 4.76 -0.70
N GLY A 100 -8.76 5.01 0.26
CA GLY A 100 -7.39 4.49 0.24
C GLY A 100 -7.36 2.96 0.29
N TRP A 101 -8.13 2.37 1.19
CA TRP A 101 -8.24 0.92 1.34
C TRP A 101 -8.81 0.25 0.08
N ASP A 102 -9.91 0.80 -0.47
CA ASP A 102 -10.53 0.31 -1.69
C ASP A 102 -9.55 0.35 -2.86
N LYS A 103 -8.75 1.41 -2.94
CA LYS A 103 -7.72 1.56 -3.98
C LYS A 103 -6.58 0.56 -3.81
N LEU A 104 -6.13 0.31 -2.59
CA LEU A 104 -5.14 -0.74 -2.32
C LEU A 104 -5.68 -2.11 -2.70
N ASN A 105 -6.91 -2.43 -2.29
CA ASN A 105 -7.57 -3.69 -2.61
C ASN A 105 -7.73 -3.91 -4.13
N GLU A 106 -8.07 -2.85 -4.88
CA GLU A 106 -8.14 -2.90 -6.35
C GLU A 106 -6.82 -3.34 -6.99
N TYR A 107 -5.66 -2.93 -6.46
CA TYR A 107 -4.36 -3.35 -6.99
C TYR A 107 -3.85 -4.65 -6.39
N TYR A 108 -4.13 -4.90 -5.11
CA TYR A 108 -3.77 -6.15 -4.44
C TYR A 108 -4.40 -7.35 -5.16
N THR A 109 -5.69 -7.27 -5.48
CA THR A 109 -6.42 -8.31 -6.24
C THR A 109 -5.87 -8.55 -7.64
N LYS A 110 -5.17 -7.58 -8.24
CA LYS A 110 -4.51 -7.75 -9.55
C LYS A 110 -3.19 -8.50 -9.46
N LEU A 111 -2.58 -8.65 -8.27
CA LEU A 111 -1.38 -9.47 -8.12
C LEU A 111 -1.63 -10.92 -8.53
N ASP A 112 -2.85 -11.41 -8.29
CA ASP A 112 -3.27 -12.76 -8.65
C ASP A 112 -3.51 -12.95 -10.16
N GLU A 113 -3.65 -11.85 -10.93
CA GLU A 113 -3.86 -11.92 -12.39
C GLU A 113 -2.56 -12.20 -13.16
N THR A 114 -1.40 -12.08 -12.50
CA THR A 114 -0.09 -12.22 -13.14
C THR A 114 0.78 -13.28 -12.44
N PRO A 115 1.40 -14.19 -13.21
CA PRO A 115 2.29 -15.21 -12.65
C PRO A 115 3.55 -14.63 -11.99
N ALA A 116 3.88 -13.35 -12.25
CA ALA A 116 5.13 -12.75 -11.79
C ALA A 116 5.25 -12.73 -10.26
N TYR A 117 4.15 -12.46 -9.55
CA TYR A 117 4.16 -12.47 -8.09
C TYR A 117 4.41 -13.89 -7.55
N TYR A 118 3.62 -14.87 -8.01
CA TYR A 118 3.78 -16.26 -7.60
C TYR A 118 5.17 -16.81 -7.91
N ALA A 119 5.66 -16.57 -9.13
CA ALA A 119 7.01 -16.96 -9.54
C ALA A 119 8.07 -16.35 -8.61
N SER A 120 7.96 -15.06 -8.27
CA SER A 120 8.90 -14.40 -7.37
C SER A 120 8.89 -14.99 -5.96
N ALA A 121 7.72 -15.28 -5.42
CA ALA A 121 7.57 -15.88 -4.09
C ALA A 121 8.13 -17.31 -4.03
N ILE A 122 7.97 -18.10 -5.11
CA ILE A 122 8.48 -19.48 -5.17
C ILE A 122 10.01 -19.51 -5.36
N LEU A 123 10.55 -18.54 -6.11
CA LEU A 123 11.99 -18.41 -6.30
C LEU A 123 12.72 -17.96 -5.04
N ASN A 124 12.01 -17.41 -4.05
CA ASN A 124 12.57 -17.16 -2.72
C ASN A 124 12.91 -18.50 -2.02
N PRO A 125 14.20 -18.80 -1.76
CA PRO A 125 14.61 -20.09 -1.19
C PRO A 125 14.03 -20.39 0.20
N ALA A 126 13.65 -19.36 0.97
CA ALA A 126 13.09 -19.48 2.31
C ALA A 126 11.58 -19.79 2.29
N SER A 127 10.86 -19.30 1.29
CA SER A 127 9.39 -19.42 1.20
C SER A 127 8.99 -20.58 0.29
N ARG A 128 9.45 -20.57 -0.96
CA ARG A 128 9.01 -21.50 -2.03
C ARG A 128 7.47 -21.60 -2.07
N TRP A 129 6.93 -22.77 -2.44
CA TRP A 129 5.50 -23.06 -2.31
C TRP A 129 5.01 -23.11 -0.86
N GLY A 130 5.91 -23.28 0.11
CA GLY A 130 5.56 -23.42 1.52
C GLY A 130 4.84 -22.21 2.08
N TYR A 131 5.10 -20.99 1.59
CA TYR A 131 4.33 -19.81 1.98
C TYR A 131 2.85 -19.98 1.63
N PHE A 132 2.53 -20.22 0.34
CA PHE A 132 1.14 -20.38 -0.10
C PHE A 132 0.45 -21.60 0.51
N GLU A 133 1.17 -22.72 0.64
CA GLU A 133 0.63 -23.97 1.20
C GLU A 133 0.28 -23.85 2.69
N ASN A 134 0.96 -22.96 3.43
CA ASN A 134 0.68 -22.68 4.85
C ASN A 134 -0.30 -21.52 5.07
N THR A 135 -0.39 -20.58 4.13
CA THR A 135 -1.30 -19.42 4.21
C THR A 135 -2.70 -19.79 3.70
N TRP A 136 -2.81 -20.54 2.60
CA TRP A 136 -4.08 -20.87 1.95
C TRP A 136 -4.59 -22.26 2.35
N THR A 137 -4.93 -22.40 3.63
CA THR A 137 -5.30 -23.69 4.22
C THR A 137 -6.80 -23.96 4.18
N ASP A 138 -7.63 -22.93 4.00
CA ASP A 138 -9.07 -23.12 3.95
C ASP A 138 -9.51 -23.78 2.65
N LYS A 139 -10.56 -24.60 2.74
CA LYS A 139 -11.12 -25.31 1.57
C LYS A 139 -11.53 -24.36 0.44
N ALA A 140 -11.96 -23.14 0.78
CA ALA A 140 -12.32 -22.11 -0.19
C ALA A 140 -11.10 -21.51 -0.93
N GLN A 141 -9.90 -21.63 -0.34
CA GLN A 141 -8.66 -21.07 -0.86
C GLN A 141 -7.84 -22.10 -1.66
N LEU A 142 -8.11 -23.41 -1.51
CA LEU A 142 -7.47 -24.46 -2.30
C LEU A 142 -7.53 -24.24 -3.82
N PRO A 143 -8.64 -23.74 -4.41
CA PRO A 143 -8.66 -23.39 -5.83
C PRO A 143 -7.64 -22.31 -6.21
N TRP A 144 -7.34 -21.36 -5.31
CA TRP A 144 -6.36 -20.30 -5.54
C TRP A 144 -4.94 -20.89 -5.64
N LEU A 145 -4.61 -21.83 -4.75
CA LEU A 145 -3.33 -22.56 -4.81
C LEU A 145 -3.16 -23.33 -6.13
N GLN A 146 -4.23 -23.97 -6.60
CA GLN A 146 -4.21 -24.71 -7.87
C GLN A 146 -4.01 -23.78 -9.07
N GLU A 147 -4.69 -22.65 -9.07
CA GLU A 147 -4.59 -21.65 -10.12
C GLU A 147 -3.20 -21.00 -10.15
N ALA A 148 -2.63 -20.67 -8.99
CA ALA A 148 -1.25 -20.19 -8.87
C ALA A 148 -0.23 -21.19 -9.46
N LYS A 149 -0.36 -22.49 -9.12
CA LYS A 149 0.48 -23.56 -9.69
C LYS A 149 0.35 -23.61 -11.22
N ARG A 150 -0.88 -23.59 -11.73
CA ARG A 150 -1.16 -23.59 -13.18
C ARG A 150 -0.54 -22.40 -13.90
N MET A 151 -0.66 -21.20 -13.33
CA MET A 151 -0.11 -19.98 -13.91
C MET A 151 1.41 -20.02 -13.99
N VAL A 152 2.09 -20.44 -12.92
CA VAL A 152 3.55 -20.58 -12.89
C VAL A 152 4.04 -21.62 -13.92
N ASP A 153 3.38 -22.79 -13.98
CA ASP A 153 3.72 -23.84 -14.96
C ASP A 153 3.55 -23.36 -16.41
N SER A 154 2.53 -22.53 -16.69
CA SER A 154 2.27 -21.97 -18.01
C SER A 154 3.37 -21.00 -18.51
N VAL A 155 4.16 -20.44 -17.59
CA VAL A 155 5.31 -19.59 -17.90
C VAL A 155 6.59 -20.42 -18.00
N GLY A 156 6.76 -21.40 -17.11
CA GLY A 156 7.92 -22.30 -17.11
C GLY A 156 7.99 -23.25 -18.31
N GLY A 157 6.85 -23.65 -18.89
CA GLY A 157 6.80 -24.51 -20.08
C GLY A 157 7.04 -23.81 -21.42
N ARG A 158 7.34 -22.50 -21.43
CA ARG A 158 7.58 -21.68 -22.62
C ARG A 158 9.07 -21.32 -22.85
N VAL A 159 9.98 -21.94 -22.12
CA VAL A 159 11.44 -21.75 -22.23
C VAL A 159 12.11 -23.01 -22.77
#